data_AF-A0AAD6SHY6-F1
#
_entry.id   AF-A0AAD6SHY6-F1
#
_cell.length_a   1.000
_cell.length_b   1.000
_cell.length_c   1.000
_cell.angle_alpha   90.00
_cell.angle_beta   90.00
_cell.angle_gamma   90.00
#
_symmetry.space_group_name_H-M   'P 1'
#
loop_
_entity.id
_entity.type
_entity.pdbx_description
1 polymer ?
#
loop_
_entity_poly.entity_id
_entity_poly.type
_entity_poly.pdbx_seq_one_letter_code
_entity_poly.pdbx_strand_id
1 'polypeptide(L)'
;MPSRHVRFSSVNKIYSLPPPPLLSRAVSSSASSLGPLTPPPLPYMGFAVPTPQMSKGPFSNASGMNRRAHNLLALSTNPILRYNVSQHPSTISTHHSGVAPAAFLEPAIYPPQQAITLVTPHLPWSIQVSAVNGRYVTVGDMLLTVHRTLQMNSTPAEFNMLRTEQLMRRVSRAYTQRCERLRGQRGYAEEKRGGIKRVDFLMGYTSFQGIAPTADPDVWTLSIS
;
A
#
# COMPACT_ATOMS: atom_id res chain seq x y z
N MET A 1 29.23 -21.10 -35.40
CA MET A 1 28.37 -21.53 -34.27
C MET A 1 26.92 -21.19 -34.57
N PRO A 2 25.93 -21.99 -34.12
CA PRO A 2 24.54 -21.87 -34.57
C PRO A 2 23.77 -20.74 -33.87
N SER A 3 22.97 -20.00 -34.64
CA SER A 3 22.16 -18.87 -34.18
C SER A 3 20.82 -19.31 -33.58
N ARG A 4 20.58 -18.95 -32.31
CA ARG A 4 19.29 -19.18 -31.63
C ARG A 4 18.23 -18.22 -32.16
N HIS A 5 17.27 -18.75 -32.90
CA HIS A 5 16.07 -18.02 -33.30
C HIS A 5 14.90 -18.39 -32.36
N VAL A 6 14.24 -17.39 -31.80
CA VAL A 6 13.00 -17.57 -31.03
C VAL A 6 11.85 -17.75 -32.02
N ARG A 7 11.13 -18.86 -31.92
CA ARG A 7 9.86 -19.08 -32.64
C ARG A 7 8.68 -18.92 -31.69
N PHE A 8 7.72 -18.09 -32.07
CA PHE A 8 6.42 -17.99 -31.40
C PHE A 8 5.43 -18.95 -32.07
N SER A 9 4.56 -19.59 -31.29
CA SER A 9 3.51 -20.49 -31.79
C SER A 9 2.35 -19.70 -32.40
N SER A 10 1.91 -20.07 -33.60
CA SER A 10 0.84 -19.40 -34.35
C SER A 10 -0.59 -19.71 -33.87
N VAL A 11 -0.75 -20.46 -32.77
CA VAL A 11 -2.06 -20.97 -32.32
C VAL A 11 -2.38 -20.46 -30.91
N ASN A 12 -3.28 -19.47 -30.84
CA ASN A 12 -3.93 -19.10 -29.58
C ASN A 12 -4.94 -20.18 -29.18
N LYS A 13 -4.64 -20.96 -28.14
CA LYS A 13 -5.63 -21.82 -27.49
C LYS A 13 -6.57 -20.97 -26.63
N ILE A 14 -7.71 -20.59 -27.19
CA ILE A 14 -8.81 -19.98 -26.46
C ILE A 14 -9.50 -21.09 -25.65
N TYR A 15 -9.48 -21.00 -24.33
CA TYR A 15 -10.28 -21.86 -23.46
C TYR A 15 -11.66 -21.23 -23.27
N SER A 16 -12.68 -21.80 -23.90
CA SER A 16 -14.08 -21.46 -23.65
C SER A 16 -14.52 -21.98 -22.28
N LEU A 17 -15.04 -21.09 -21.44
CA LEU A 17 -15.71 -21.46 -20.19
C LEU A 17 -17.12 -22.03 -20.50
N PRO A 18 -17.60 -23.03 -19.74
CA PRO A 18 -18.96 -23.53 -19.88
C PRO A 18 -20.00 -22.50 -19.41
N PRO A 19 -21.18 -22.41 -20.05
CA PRO A 19 -22.23 -21.48 -19.66
C PRO A 19 -22.89 -21.88 -18.32
N PRO A 20 -23.37 -20.91 -17.52
CA PRO A 20 -24.11 -21.19 -16.29
C PRO A 20 -25.49 -21.79 -16.59
N PRO A 21 -26.02 -22.69 -15.73
CA PRO A 21 -27.34 -23.27 -15.92
C PRO A 21 -28.46 -22.24 -15.70
N LEU A 22 -29.45 -22.25 -16.60
CA LEU A 22 -30.66 -21.44 -16.51
C LEU A 22 -31.63 -22.02 -15.46
N LEU A 23 -32.13 -21.19 -14.55
CA LEU A 23 -33.21 -21.58 -13.64
C LEU A 23 -34.58 -21.49 -14.33
N SER A 24 -35.33 -22.59 -14.27
CA SER A 24 -36.59 -22.76 -14.99
C SER A 24 -37.72 -21.89 -14.45
N ARG A 25 -38.43 -21.28 -15.39
CA ARG A 25 -39.67 -20.52 -15.22
C ARG A 25 -40.83 -21.47 -14.90
N ALA A 26 -41.55 -21.25 -13.80
CA ALA A 26 -42.86 -21.83 -13.54
C ALA A 26 -43.93 -20.73 -13.60
N VAL A 27 -44.99 -20.96 -14.39
CA VAL A 27 -46.17 -20.09 -14.51
C VAL A 27 -47.40 -20.97 -14.32
N SER A 28 -48.36 -20.56 -13.48
CA SER A 28 -49.77 -20.95 -13.60
C SER A 28 -50.68 -20.03 -12.78
N SER A 29 -51.80 -19.62 -13.38
CA SER A 29 -52.91 -18.84 -12.79
C SER A 29 -54.00 -19.79 -12.25
N SER A 30 -55.08 -19.40 -11.55
CA SER A 30 -55.76 -18.09 -11.35
C SER A 30 -56.18 -17.96 -9.85
N ALA A 31 -57.19 -17.22 -9.35
CA ALA A 31 -58.31 -16.46 -9.89
C ALA A 31 -58.74 -15.31 -8.93
N SER A 32 -59.55 -14.39 -9.46
CA SER A 32 -59.88 -13.08 -8.87
C SER A 32 -60.93 -13.09 -7.75
N SER A 33 -60.89 -12.09 -6.85
CA SER A 33 -62.09 -11.61 -6.13
C SER A 33 -61.96 -10.14 -5.65
N LEU A 34 -62.95 -9.33 -6.04
CA LEU A 34 -63.48 -8.10 -5.41
C LEU A 34 -62.54 -7.01 -4.84
N GLY A 35 -62.39 -5.93 -5.62
CA GLY A 35 -62.74 -4.56 -5.19
C GLY A 35 -61.74 -3.73 -4.35
N PRO A 36 -61.59 -2.41 -4.62
CA PRO A 36 -60.79 -1.51 -3.79
C PRO A 36 -61.63 -0.84 -2.68
N LEU A 37 -61.09 -0.78 -1.46
CA LEU A 37 -61.54 0.14 -0.42
C LEU A 37 -60.33 0.87 0.19
N THR A 38 -60.30 2.18 -0.02
CA THR A 38 -59.29 3.11 0.49
C THR A 38 -59.34 3.18 2.02
N PRO A 39 -58.21 3.05 2.75
CA PRO A 39 -58.18 3.42 4.16
C PRO A 39 -58.26 4.96 4.31
N PRO A 40 -58.91 5.47 5.37
CA PRO A 40 -58.99 6.91 5.61
C PRO A 40 -57.62 7.51 6.00
N PRO A 41 -57.32 8.76 5.62
CA PRO A 41 -56.10 9.43 6.03
C PRO A 41 -56.13 9.76 7.53
N LEU A 42 -55.18 9.22 8.29
CA LEU A 42 -55.00 9.56 9.70
C LEU A 42 -54.35 10.95 9.86
N PRO A 43 -54.70 11.71 10.91
CA PRO A 43 -54.26 13.08 11.08
C PRO A 43 -52.75 13.21 11.35
N TYR A 44 -52.20 14.29 10.80
CA TYR A 44 -50.78 14.65 10.81
C TYR A 44 -50.24 14.92 12.23
N MET A 45 -49.65 13.89 12.85
CA MET A 45 -48.83 14.03 14.07
C MET A 45 -47.36 14.18 13.66
N GLY A 46 -46.86 15.41 13.75
CA GLY A 46 -45.51 15.79 13.33
C GLY A 46 -44.43 15.27 14.27
N PHE A 47 -43.98 14.02 14.06
CA PHE A 47 -42.72 13.54 14.63
C PHE A 47 -41.57 13.90 13.67
N ALA A 48 -40.75 14.87 14.08
CA ALA A 48 -39.55 15.25 13.36
C ALA A 48 -38.55 14.09 13.35
N VAL A 49 -38.47 13.38 12.22
CA VAL A 49 -37.39 12.42 11.97
C VAL A 49 -36.08 13.21 11.85
N PRO A 50 -35.04 12.93 12.64
CA PRO A 50 -33.73 13.52 12.43
C PRO A 50 -33.16 12.95 11.13
N THR A 51 -33.26 13.72 10.05
CA THR A 51 -32.48 13.43 8.85
C THR A 51 -31.01 13.40 9.25
N PRO A 52 -30.23 12.38 8.84
CA PRO A 52 -28.79 12.41 9.02
C PRO A 52 -28.24 13.53 8.14
N GLN A 53 -28.09 14.72 8.72
CA GLN A 53 -27.34 15.79 8.10
C GLN A 53 -25.94 15.25 7.89
N MET A 54 -25.58 15.01 6.62
CA MET A 54 -24.19 15.06 6.21
C MET A 54 -23.72 16.50 6.44
N SER A 55 -23.33 16.79 7.68
CA SER A 55 -22.55 17.95 8.01
C SER A 55 -21.24 17.80 7.25
N LYS A 56 -21.20 18.39 6.05
CA LYS A 56 -19.96 18.92 5.48
C LYS A 56 -19.49 19.96 6.50
N GLY A 57 -18.76 19.48 7.50
CA GLY A 57 -18.14 20.34 8.49
C GLY A 57 -17.33 21.40 7.75
N PRO A 58 -17.28 22.64 8.25
CA PRO A 58 -16.52 23.68 7.59
C PRO A 58 -15.10 23.17 7.39
N PHE A 59 -14.63 23.18 6.14
CA PHE A 59 -13.22 22.92 5.83
C PHE A 59 -12.42 23.94 6.63
N SER A 60 -11.94 23.48 7.78
CA SER A 60 -11.23 24.32 8.71
C SER A 60 -9.92 24.62 8.03
N ASN A 61 -9.64 25.90 7.81
CA ASN A 61 -8.34 26.35 7.33
C ASN A 61 -7.30 25.96 8.40
N ALA A 62 -6.77 24.74 8.28
CA ALA A 62 -5.90 24.10 9.25
C ALA A 62 -4.45 24.62 9.17
N SER A 63 -4.33 25.94 9.02
CA SER A 63 -3.10 26.71 9.08
C SER A 63 -2.55 26.67 10.51
N GLY A 64 -1.90 25.57 10.87
CA GLY A 64 -1.24 25.41 12.17
C GLY A 64 -1.47 24.08 12.91
N MET A 65 -2.06 23.05 12.30
CA MET A 65 -2.04 21.72 12.94
C MET A 65 -0.60 21.18 12.95
N ASN A 66 -0.02 21.05 14.16
CA ASN A 66 1.33 20.52 14.37
C ASN A 66 1.38 19.02 14.02
N ARG A 67 1.62 18.73 12.73
CA ARG A 67 1.79 17.38 12.20
C ARG A 67 3.06 16.75 12.76
N ARG A 68 2.92 15.67 13.52
CA ARG A 68 4.07 14.91 14.07
C ARG A 68 3.95 13.42 13.78
N ALA A 69 5.08 12.78 13.53
CA ALA A 69 5.16 11.33 13.46
C ALA A 69 5.08 10.70 14.85
N HIS A 70 4.71 9.42 14.92
CA HIS A 70 4.85 8.62 16.13
C HIS A 70 6.32 8.54 16.56
N ASN A 71 6.61 8.43 17.85
CA ASN A 71 7.99 8.44 18.37
C ASN A 71 8.88 7.31 17.78
N LEU A 72 8.28 6.17 17.39
CA LEU A 72 9.00 5.06 16.72
C LEU A 72 9.34 5.34 15.25
N LEU A 73 8.68 6.34 14.66
CA LEU A 73 8.78 6.73 13.25
C LEU A 73 9.40 8.12 13.06
N ALA A 74 9.50 8.93 14.12
CA ALA A 74 10.05 10.28 14.05
C ALA A 74 11.52 10.25 13.62
N LEU A 75 11.86 11.08 12.63
CA LEU A 75 13.25 11.27 12.20
C LEU A 75 14.13 11.74 13.35
N SER A 76 15.19 10.97 13.65
CA SER A 76 16.12 11.23 14.75
C SER A 76 17.55 10.90 14.33
N THR A 77 18.54 11.58 14.92
CA THR A 77 19.96 11.19 14.80
C THR A 77 20.26 9.88 15.54
N ASN A 78 19.43 9.51 16.51
CA ASN A 78 19.43 8.22 17.19
C ASN A 78 18.00 7.66 17.12
N PRO A 79 17.62 6.95 16.04
CA PRO A 79 16.27 6.39 15.91
C PRO A 79 16.06 5.29 16.95
N ILE A 80 14.91 5.32 17.63
CA ILE A 80 14.52 4.29 18.61
C ILE A 80 14.45 2.90 17.94
N LEU A 81 13.99 2.89 16.69
CA LEU A 81 13.70 1.73 15.86
C LEU A 81 14.88 1.45 14.92
N ARG A 82 15.60 0.35 15.16
CA ARG A 82 16.63 -0.19 14.25
C ARG A 82 15.96 -1.15 13.28
N TYR A 83 15.88 -0.72 12.02
CA TYR A 83 15.18 -1.48 11.00
C TYR A 83 15.87 -1.38 9.64
N ASN A 84 16.12 -2.54 9.02
CA ASN A 84 16.54 -2.61 7.65
C ASN A 84 15.32 -2.84 6.75
N VAL A 85 14.96 -1.88 5.89
CA VAL A 85 13.74 -1.94 5.06
C VAL A 85 13.75 -3.04 3.99
N SER A 86 14.91 -3.68 3.75
CA SER A 86 15.02 -4.89 2.91
C SER A 86 14.65 -6.18 3.63
N GLN A 87 14.45 -6.12 4.95
CA GLN A 87 14.08 -7.25 5.80
C GLN A 87 12.63 -7.12 6.27
N HIS A 88 12.02 -8.24 6.63
CA HIS A 88 10.64 -8.26 7.12
C HIS A 88 10.51 -7.49 8.45
N PRO A 89 9.40 -6.76 8.72
CA PRO A 89 9.21 -6.03 9.98
C PRO A 89 9.40 -6.84 11.28
N SER A 90 9.32 -8.18 11.23
CA SER A 90 9.66 -9.04 12.39
C SER A 90 11.14 -9.00 12.79
N THR A 91 12.03 -8.40 11.98
CA THR A 91 13.45 -8.18 12.33
C THR A 91 13.70 -6.82 12.98
N ILE A 92 12.66 -6.03 13.24
CA ILE A 92 12.78 -4.74 13.94
C ILE A 92 13.33 -4.98 15.34
N SER A 93 14.37 -4.22 15.69
CA SER A 93 14.96 -4.19 17.04
C SER A 93 15.00 -2.76 17.55
N THR A 94 15.13 -2.56 18.86
CA THR A 94 15.06 -1.23 19.48
C THR A 94 16.20 -1.01 20.47
N HIS A 95 16.63 0.24 20.63
CA HIS A 95 17.79 0.59 21.46
C HIS A 95 17.52 0.54 22.97
N HIS A 96 16.25 0.51 23.37
CA HIS A 96 15.79 0.55 24.76
C HIS A 96 14.76 -0.57 24.93
N SER A 97 14.66 -1.14 26.12
CA SER A 97 13.73 -2.23 26.54
C SER A 97 12.55 -2.45 25.59
N GLY A 98 12.54 -3.62 24.94
CA GLY A 98 11.82 -3.88 23.69
C GLY A 98 10.42 -3.27 23.56
N VAL A 99 10.19 -2.59 22.43
CA VAL A 99 8.90 -1.97 22.08
C VAL A 99 7.74 -2.94 22.21
N ALA A 100 6.74 -2.55 23.01
CA ALA A 100 5.53 -3.33 23.21
C ALA A 100 4.79 -3.55 21.87
N PRO A 101 4.27 -4.76 21.57
CA PRO A 101 3.56 -5.03 20.32
C PRO A 101 2.37 -4.09 20.06
N ALA A 102 1.73 -3.57 21.11
CA ALA A 102 0.65 -2.59 21.02
C ALA A 102 1.08 -1.28 20.33
N ALA A 103 2.34 -0.86 20.45
CA ALA A 103 2.83 0.38 19.84
C ALA A 103 2.89 0.31 18.30
N PHE A 104 2.86 -0.90 17.72
CA PHE A 104 2.68 -1.06 16.26
C PHE A 104 1.23 -0.85 15.81
N LEU A 105 0.25 -0.89 16.72
CA LEU A 105 -1.17 -0.62 16.45
C LEU A 105 -1.55 0.85 16.69
N GLU A 106 -0.66 1.65 17.30
CA GLU A 106 -0.86 3.08 17.52
C GLU A 106 -0.83 3.86 16.19
N PRO A 107 -1.47 5.04 16.12
CA PRO A 107 -1.41 5.91 14.94
C PRO A 107 0.01 6.26 14.55
N ALA A 108 0.37 6.08 13.27
CA ALA A 108 1.69 6.37 12.74
C ALA A 108 2.04 7.88 12.77
N ILE A 109 1.02 8.73 12.76
CA ILE A 109 1.10 10.18 12.72
C ILE A 109 -0.03 10.81 13.55
N TYR A 110 0.16 12.06 13.94
CA TYR A 110 -0.82 12.89 14.63
C TYR A 110 -0.98 14.24 13.90
N PRO A 111 -2.23 14.70 13.61
CA PRO A 111 -3.49 13.98 13.79
C PRO A 111 -3.58 12.67 12.98
N PRO A 112 -4.34 11.65 13.45
CA PRO A 112 -4.45 10.38 12.73
C PRO A 112 -5.12 10.56 11.35
N GLN A 113 -4.52 10.01 10.28
CA GLN A 113 -5.07 10.03 8.92
C GLN A 113 -5.31 8.60 8.40
N GLN A 114 -6.30 8.44 7.51
CA GLN A 114 -6.64 7.14 6.89
C GLN A 114 -5.68 6.72 5.78
N ALA A 115 -4.99 7.68 5.14
CA ALA A 115 -3.99 7.42 4.12
C ALA A 115 -2.92 8.52 4.15
N ILE A 116 -1.71 8.18 3.73
CA ILE A 116 -0.57 9.09 3.56
C ILE A 116 0.29 8.66 2.37
N THR A 117 1.01 9.62 1.80
CA THR A 117 2.02 9.42 0.77
C THR A 117 3.42 9.55 1.38
N LEU A 118 4.27 8.54 1.21
CA LEU A 118 5.69 8.65 1.53
C LEU A 118 6.50 8.96 0.26
N VAL A 119 7.38 9.95 0.34
CA VAL A 119 8.35 10.29 -0.71
C VAL A 119 9.78 10.14 -0.18
N THR A 120 10.73 9.75 -1.02
CA THR A 120 12.15 9.65 -0.63
C THR A 120 13.05 9.99 -1.81
N PRO A 121 14.16 10.71 -1.64
CA PRO A 121 15.06 11.08 -2.75
C PRO A 121 15.70 9.86 -3.44
N HIS A 122 15.60 8.67 -2.85
CA HIS A 122 16.15 7.43 -3.40
C HIS A 122 15.21 6.70 -4.37
N LEU A 123 13.93 7.09 -4.46
CA LEU A 123 12.93 6.43 -5.33
C LEU A 123 12.28 7.47 -6.27
N PRO A 124 12.09 7.16 -7.57
CA PRO A 124 11.42 8.07 -8.50
C PRO A 124 9.88 8.07 -8.40
N TRP A 125 9.29 7.22 -7.54
CA TRP A 125 7.86 7.15 -7.24
C TRP A 125 7.60 7.30 -5.74
N SER A 126 6.35 7.61 -5.38
CA SER A 126 5.89 7.66 -3.98
C SER A 126 5.28 6.33 -3.52
N ILE A 127 5.31 6.09 -2.20
CA ILE A 127 4.70 4.91 -1.56
C ILE A 127 3.38 5.35 -0.92
N GLN A 128 2.27 4.82 -1.40
CA GLN A 128 0.95 5.04 -0.79
C GLN A 128 0.76 4.09 0.38
N VAL A 129 0.41 4.61 1.56
CA VAL A 129 0.11 3.85 2.77
C VAL A 129 -1.33 4.14 3.18
N SER A 130 -2.13 3.10 3.37
CA SER A 130 -3.53 3.20 3.80
C SER A 130 -3.80 2.38 5.07
N ALA A 131 -4.78 2.83 5.85
CA ALA A 131 -5.21 2.20 7.09
C ALA A 131 -5.84 0.82 6.82
N VAL A 132 -5.21 -0.26 7.27
CA VAL A 132 -5.78 -1.62 7.15
C VAL A 132 -7.04 -1.76 8.01
N ASN A 133 -7.11 -1.02 9.12
CA ASN A 133 -8.27 -0.96 10.02
C ASN A 133 -9.39 0.00 9.54
N GLY A 134 -9.22 0.70 8.42
CA GLY A 134 -10.17 1.68 7.88
C GLY A 134 -10.37 2.97 8.71
N ARG A 135 -9.60 3.17 9.79
CA ARG A 135 -9.71 4.31 10.71
C ARG A 135 -8.50 5.25 10.64
N TYR A 136 -7.29 4.70 10.76
CA TYR A 136 -6.04 5.45 10.67
C TYR A 136 -4.86 4.52 10.35
N VAL A 137 -3.86 5.06 9.65
CA VAL A 137 -2.59 4.37 9.37
C VAL A 137 -1.88 4.09 10.70
N THR A 138 -1.64 2.83 10.99
CA THR A 138 -0.86 2.41 12.17
C THR A 138 0.64 2.40 11.89
N VAL A 139 1.47 2.42 12.94
CA VAL A 139 2.93 2.26 12.83
C VAL A 139 3.28 0.97 12.07
N GLY A 140 2.55 -0.12 12.35
CA GLY A 140 2.66 -1.41 11.66
C GLY A 140 2.30 -1.32 10.18
N ASP A 141 1.18 -0.68 9.84
CA ASP A 141 0.74 -0.50 8.43
C ASP A 141 1.82 0.22 7.62
N MET A 142 2.44 1.27 8.17
CA MET A 142 3.50 2.02 7.50
C MET A 142 4.73 1.14 7.22
N LEU A 143 5.29 0.52 8.26
CA LEU A 143 6.53 -0.26 8.15
C LEU A 143 6.36 -1.51 7.26
N LEU A 144 5.18 -2.15 7.34
CA LEU A 144 4.81 -3.29 6.51
C LEU A 144 4.54 -2.90 5.06
N THR A 145 3.90 -1.76 4.81
CA THR A 145 3.66 -1.26 3.45
C THR A 145 4.96 -0.86 2.78
N VAL A 146 5.84 -0.11 3.45
CA VAL A 146 7.18 0.23 2.94
C VAL A 146 7.95 -1.04 2.55
N HIS A 147 7.99 -2.05 3.42
CA HIS A 147 8.62 -3.34 3.11
C HIS A 147 8.00 -4.00 1.88
N ARG A 148 6.68 -4.18 1.86
CA ARG A 148 5.95 -4.84 0.75
C ARG A 148 6.20 -4.13 -0.57
N THR A 149 6.12 -2.80 -0.60
CA THR A 149 6.35 -2.00 -1.80
C THR A 149 7.80 -2.11 -2.29
N LEU A 150 8.79 -2.16 -1.40
CA LEU A 150 10.20 -2.32 -1.77
C LEU A 150 10.54 -3.74 -2.28
N GLN A 151 9.83 -4.77 -1.80
CA GLN A 151 10.02 -6.16 -2.28
C GLN A 151 9.40 -6.44 -3.65
N MET A 152 8.56 -5.54 -4.19
CA MET A 152 7.99 -5.69 -5.53
C MET A 152 9.08 -5.62 -6.61
N ASN A 153 8.90 -6.41 -7.68
CA ASN A 153 9.74 -6.30 -8.87
C ASN A 153 9.52 -4.93 -9.53
N SER A 154 10.60 -4.32 -10.01
CA SER A 154 10.55 -3.10 -10.81
C SER A 154 10.03 -3.40 -12.21
N THR A 155 9.18 -2.52 -12.72
CA THR A 155 8.83 -2.48 -14.14
C THR A 155 9.97 -1.86 -14.96
N PRO A 156 10.03 -2.10 -16.28
CA PRO A 156 10.95 -1.39 -17.17
C PRO A 156 10.69 0.13 -17.20
N ALA A 157 9.43 0.56 -17.05
CA ALA A 157 9.07 1.97 -17.02
C ALA A 157 9.72 2.68 -15.81
N GLU A 158 9.65 2.08 -14.62
CA GLU A 158 10.29 2.59 -13.40
C GLU A 158 11.82 2.63 -13.51
N PHE A 159 12.44 1.63 -14.12
CA PHE A 159 13.87 1.63 -14.37
C PHE A 159 14.28 2.76 -15.34
N ASN A 160 13.46 3.03 -16.36
CA ASN A 160 13.67 4.12 -17.32
C ASN A 160 13.36 5.52 -16.74
N MET A 161 12.74 5.63 -15.56
CA MET A 161 12.63 6.92 -14.84
C MET A 161 13.97 7.38 -14.27
N LEU A 162 14.97 6.49 -14.18
CA LEU A 162 16.34 6.85 -13.79
C LEU A 162 17.00 7.67 -14.92
N ARG A 163 16.96 9.00 -14.81
CA ARG A 163 17.44 9.96 -15.82
C ARG A 163 18.96 9.92 -16.12
N THR A 164 19.70 8.94 -15.62
CA THR A 164 21.16 8.91 -15.74
C THR A 164 21.70 7.48 -15.72
N GLU A 165 22.52 7.15 -16.72
CA GLU A 165 23.26 5.88 -16.84
C GLU A 165 24.08 5.51 -15.59
N GLN A 166 24.55 6.50 -14.83
CA GLN A 166 25.23 6.26 -13.55
C GLN A 166 24.28 5.68 -12.49
N LEU A 167 23.02 6.15 -12.42
CA LEU A 167 22.01 5.61 -11.50
C LEU A 167 21.58 4.21 -11.95
N MET A 168 21.31 4.01 -13.24
CA MET A 168 20.96 2.70 -13.81
C MET A 168 22.03 1.64 -13.52
N ARG A 169 23.32 2.00 -13.66
CA ARG A 169 24.45 1.13 -13.28
C ARG A 169 24.53 0.86 -11.76
N ARG A 170 24.25 1.86 -10.90
CA ARG A 170 24.21 1.65 -9.44
C ARG A 170 23.08 0.71 -9.02
N VAL A 171 21.88 0.86 -9.59
CA VAL A 171 20.74 -0.04 -9.32
C VAL A 171 21.02 -1.46 -9.82
N SER A 172 21.58 -1.60 -11.02
CA SER A 172 22.00 -2.91 -11.56
C SER A 172 23.09 -3.58 -10.69
N ARG A 173 24.01 -2.80 -10.11
CA ARG A 173 25.01 -3.29 -9.16
C ARG A 173 24.37 -3.75 -7.85
N ALA A 174 23.41 -3.00 -7.31
CA ALA A 174 22.68 -3.36 -6.09
C ALA A 174 21.91 -4.68 -6.26
N TYR A 175 21.19 -4.82 -7.38
CA TYR A 175 20.54 -6.08 -7.79
C TYR A 175 21.54 -7.26 -7.84
N THR A 176 22.70 -7.05 -8.46
CA THR A 176 23.74 -8.09 -8.58
C THR A 176 24.25 -8.50 -7.20
N GLN A 177 24.60 -7.54 -6.35
CA GLN A 177 25.03 -7.79 -4.97
C GLN A 177 23.97 -8.51 -4.13
N ARG A 178 22.68 -8.18 -4.31
CA ARG A 178 21.57 -8.84 -3.65
C ARG A 178 21.44 -10.31 -4.08
N CYS A 179 21.57 -10.60 -5.36
CA CYS A 179 21.61 -11.97 -5.87
C CYS A 179 22.84 -12.74 -5.38
N GLU A 180 24.01 -12.10 -5.31
CA GLU A 180 25.26 -12.73 -4.84
C GLU A 180 25.19 -13.13 -3.36
N ARG A 181 24.54 -12.35 -2.50
CA ARG A 181 24.32 -12.72 -1.08
C ARG A 181 23.53 -14.02 -0.89
N LEU A 182 22.68 -14.37 -1.86
CA LEU A 182 21.89 -15.61 -1.85
C LEU A 182 22.55 -16.75 -2.64
N ARG A 183 23.77 -16.55 -3.18
CA ARG A 183 24.43 -17.56 -4.03
C ARG A 183 24.66 -18.86 -3.24
N GLY A 184 24.15 -19.97 -3.76
CA GLY A 184 24.20 -21.28 -3.11
C GLY A 184 23.06 -21.53 -2.11
N GLN A 185 22.21 -20.54 -1.81
CA GLN A 185 21.02 -20.72 -0.97
C GLN A 185 19.81 -21.16 -1.80
N ARG A 186 18.89 -21.86 -1.13
CA ARG A 186 17.57 -22.19 -1.70
C ARG A 186 16.83 -20.88 -2.02
N GLY A 187 16.33 -20.75 -3.26
CA GLY A 187 15.66 -19.54 -3.75
C GLY A 187 16.52 -18.64 -4.65
N TYR A 188 17.85 -18.85 -4.75
CA TYR A 188 18.72 -18.05 -5.65
C TYR A 188 18.20 -17.95 -7.09
N ALA A 189 17.76 -19.08 -7.66
CA ALA A 189 17.24 -19.13 -9.03
C ALA A 189 15.91 -18.36 -9.19
N GLU A 190 15.08 -18.34 -8.15
CA GLU A 190 13.78 -17.65 -8.16
C GLU A 190 13.98 -16.14 -8.00
N GLU A 191 14.88 -15.73 -7.11
CA GLU A 191 15.23 -14.33 -6.89
C GLU A 191 15.90 -13.74 -8.14
N LYS A 192 16.83 -14.47 -8.75
CA LYS A 192 17.46 -14.06 -10.03
C LYS A 192 16.47 -14.01 -11.19
N ARG A 193 15.41 -14.84 -11.17
CA ARG A 193 14.31 -14.79 -12.15
C ARG A 193 13.37 -13.60 -11.90
N GLY A 194 13.25 -13.14 -10.65
CA GLY A 194 12.48 -11.93 -10.30
C GLY A 194 13.11 -10.64 -10.83
N GLY A 195 14.43 -10.62 -11.00
CA GLY A 195 15.16 -9.47 -11.54
C GLY A 195 15.27 -8.32 -10.54
N ILE A 196 15.32 -7.09 -11.06
CA ILE A 196 15.46 -5.87 -10.27
C ILE A 196 14.19 -5.67 -9.43
N LYS A 197 14.35 -5.49 -8.12
CA LYS A 197 13.28 -5.11 -7.18
C LYS A 197 13.36 -3.63 -6.86
N ARG A 198 12.25 -3.06 -6.41
CA ARG A 198 12.18 -1.66 -5.96
C ARG A 198 13.18 -1.33 -4.84
N VAL A 199 13.56 -2.30 -4.00
CA VAL A 199 14.64 -2.16 -3.00
C VAL A 199 16.02 -1.91 -3.60
N ASP A 200 16.29 -2.36 -4.84
CA ASP A 200 17.59 -2.14 -5.51
C ASP A 200 17.79 -0.67 -5.91
N PHE A 201 16.71 0.10 -6.05
CA PHE A 201 16.75 1.55 -6.29
C PHE A 201 17.33 2.32 -5.09
N LEU A 202 17.23 1.74 -3.90
CA LEU A 202 17.87 2.32 -2.71
C LEU A 202 19.40 2.17 -2.73
N MET A 203 19.99 1.42 -3.68
CA MET A 203 21.44 1.36 -3.93
C MET A 203 22.30 1.00 -2.71
N GLY A 204 21.74 0.34 -1.70
CA GLY A 204 22.38 -0.03 -0.43
C GLY A 204 21.89 0.76 0.79
N TYR A 205 21.33 1.95 0.62
CA TYR A 205 20.70 2.73 1.69
C TYR A 205 19.44 1.99 2.16
N THR A 206 19.52 1.27 3.27
CA THR A 206 18.45 0.38 3.72
C THR A 206 18.13 0.50 5.21
N SER A 207 18.86 1.33 5.95
CA SER A 207 18.57 1.65 7.34
C SER A 207 17.47 2.70 7.41
N PHE A 208 16.31 2.35 7.95
CA PHE A 208 15.23 3.30 8.24
C PHE A 208 15.71 4.31 9.30
N GLN A 209 15.59 5.62 9.01
CA GLN A 209 15.96 6.70 9.93
C GLN A 209 14.73 7.44 10.51
N GLY A 210 13.55 7.22 9.91
CA GLY A 210 12.30 7.88 10.29
C GLY A 210 11.62 8.59 9.13
N ILE A 211 10.55 9.31 9.47
CA ILE A 211 9.79 10.18 8.58
C ILE A 211 9.73 11.62 9.13
N ALA A 212 9.58 12.57 8.22
CA ALA A 212 9.38 13.99 8.52
C ALA A 212 8.20 14.56 7.71
N PRO A 213 7.42 15.52 8.25
CA PRO A 213 6.35 16.17 7.49
C PRO A 213 6.93 17.02 6.36
N THR A 214 6.25 17.09 5.21
CA THR A 214 6.56 18.07 4.15
C THR A 214 5.66 19.30 4.27
N ALA A 215 5.69 20.20 3.28
CA ALA A 215 4.70 21.27 3.16
C ALA A 215 3.28 20.73 2.97
N ASP A 216 3.11 19.72 2.10
CA ASP A 216 1.82 19.11 1.80
C ASP A 216 1.31 18.29 3.01
N PRO A 217 0.00 18.33 3.32
CA PRO A 217 -0.55 17.70 4.52
C PRO A 217 -0.46 16.17 4.53
N ASP A 218 -0.64 15.56 3.36
CA ASP A 218 -0.74 14.11 3.20
C ASP A 218 0.58 13.48 2.75
N VAL A 219 1.66 14.27 2.63
CA VAL A 219 2.97 13.84 2.14
C VAL A 219 4.01 13.92 3.24
N TRP A 220 4.78 12.83 3.39
CA TRP A 220 5.84 12.69 4.39
C TRP A 220 7.14 12.25 3.70
N THR A 221 8.27 12.84 4.08
CA THR A 221 9.58 12.39 3.61
C THR A 221 10.05 11.19 4.42
N LEU A 222 10.29 10.07 3.74
CA LEU A 222 10.92 8.86 4.28
C LEU A 222 12.44 8.95 4.16
N SER A 223 13.10 8.98 5.31
CA SER A 223 14.56 9.03 5.43
C SER A 223 15.15 7.62 5.58
N ILE A 224 16.15 7.31 4.76
CA ILE A 224 16.84 6.02 4.71
C ILE A 224 18.34 6.29 4.51
N SER A 225 19.20 5.48 5.15
CA SER A 225 20.67 5.57 5.03
C SER A 225 21.35 4.20 4.88
#